data_AF-U4USF3-F1
#
_entry.id   AF-U4USF3-F1
#
_cell.length_a   1.000
_cell.length_b   1.000
_cell.length_c   1.000
_cell.angle_alpha   90.00
_cell.angle_beta   90.00
_cell.angle_gamma   90.00
#
_symmetry.space_group_name_H-M   'P 1'
#
loop_
_entity.id
_entity.type
_entity.pdbx_description
1 polymer ?
#
loop_
_entity_poly.entity_id
_entity_poly.type
_entity_poly.pdbx_seq_one_letter_code
_entity_poly.pdbx_strand_id
1 'polypeptide(L)'
;MDWNAGDLIWFDPGLGHSIPGEVLECHKSANVITVQAVVNGKAQTFALQDGEGQVRRRQDLGTKGVEDMVQLTDLHEAALLWNLKLRYNANLIYTYAGSILVAVNPYRMFDGCYGIESAQKYRGKLIGDLPPHLFASAAAAYSALPSPQVVVISGESGSGKTESTKLVMQYLAAVAPSAPRGQALVTEQILEATPLLEAFGNARTVRNDNSSRFGKYLEVYFKQGSIIGAKVTQYLLEKSRIVTQAPGERNYHVFYELLGGLSNADKQKYGLVDAEKYFYLNQGGSDCSPGHSGSGADWKALTRAMQVLGVSESEQEGIVKVLASVLHLGNVYFHRRQLR
;
A
#
# COMPACT_ATOMS: atom_id res chain seq x y z
N MET A 1 -11.66 8.51 -44.85
CA MET A 1 -11.84 8.32 -43.39
C MET A 1 -13.33 8.21 -43.05
N ASP A 2 -13.73 7.08 -42.43
CA ASP A 2 -15.12 6.82 -41.98
C ASP A 2 -15.31 7.23 -40.51
N TRP A 3 -15.20 8.54 -40.25
CA TRP A 3 -15.45 9.16 -38.94
C TRP A 3 -16.63 10.12 -39.04
N ASN A 4 -17.39 10.23 -37.95
CA ASN A 4 -18.46 11.18 -37.76
C ASN A 4 -18.21 12.05 -36.52
N ALA A 5 -18.82 13.24 -36.48
CA ALA A 5 -18.83 14.06 -35.28
C ALA A 5 -19.48 13.29 -34.12
N GLY A 6 -18.87 13.34 -32.94
CA GLY A 6 -19.22 12.57 -31.76
C GLY A 6 -18.54 11.20 -31.65
N ASP A 7 -17.81 10.74 -32.68
CA ASP A 7 -17.07 9.49 -32.59
C ASP A 7 -15.98 9.59 -31.52
N LEU A 8 -15.93 8.59 -30.65
CA LEU A 8 -14.92 8.46 -29.61
C LEU A 8 -13.71 7.72 -30.18
N ILE A 9 -12.52 8.27 -29.95
CA ILE A 9 -11.29 7.73 -30.51
C ILE A 9 -10.13 7.67 -29.51
N TRP A 10 -9.18 6.81 -29.81
CA TRP A 10 -7.82 6.84 -29.31
C TRP A 10 -6.93 7.47 -30.37
N PHE A 11 -6.03 8.37 -29.98
CA PHE A 11 -5.00 8.91 -30.86
C PHE A 11 -3.79 9.41 -30.06
N ASP A 12 -2.64 9.52 -30.70
CA ASP A 12 -1.41 10.09 -30.15
C ASP A 12 -1.14 11.47 -30.78
N PRO A 13 -1.24 12.58 -30.01
CA PRO A 13 -0.93 13.91 -30.50
C PRO A 13 0.59 14.21 -30.59
N GLY A 14 1.46 13.20 -30.55
CA GLY A 14 2.91 13.34 -30.52
C GLY A 14 3.52 13.24 -29.12
N LEU A 15 2.77 12.68 -28.16
CA LEU A 15 3.22 12.41 -26.79
C LEU A 15 3.89 11.04 -26.64
N GLY A 16 3.87 10.22 -27.70
CA GLY A 16 4.40 8.85 -27.70
C GLY A 16 3.48 7.83 -27.04
N HIS A 17 2.23 8.21 -26.75
CA HIS A 17 1.20 7.34 -26.21
C HIS A 17 -0.21 7.84 -26.58
N SER A 18 -1.16 6.92 -26.70
CA SER A 18 -2.54 7.26 -27.07
C SER A 18 -3.32 7.85 -25.90
N ILE A 19 -4.15 8.85 -26.20
CA ILE A 19 -5.09 9.50 -25.27
C ILE A 19 -6.51 9.43 -25.84
N PRO A 20 -7.55 9.57 -24.98
CA PRO A 20 -8.92 9.59 -25.46
C PRO A 20 -9.25 10.95 -26.08
N GLY A 21 -9.94 10.92 -27.22
CA GLY A 21 -10.49 12.09 -27.88
C GLY A 21 -11.92 11.88 -28.36
N GLU A 22 -12.54 12.97 -28.77
CA GLU A 22 -13.85 13.02 -29.43
C GLU A 22 -13.72 13.80 -30.73
N VAL A 23 -14.23 13.25 -31.82
CA VAL A 23 -14.26 13.93 -33.11
C VAL A 23 -15.29 15.04 -33.08
N LEU A 24 -14.87 16.28 -33.27
CA LEU A 24 -15.76 17.45 -33.36
C LEU A 24 -16.30 17.62 -34.78
N GLU A 25 -15.42 17.57 -35.77
CA GLU A 25 -15.75 17.85 -37.17
C GLU A 25 -14.95 16.97 -38.13
N CYS A 26 -15.55 16.64 -39.27
CA CYS A 26 -14.93 15.83 -40.32
C CYS A 26 -14.92 16.59 -41.65
N HIS A 27 -13.74 16.98 -42.12
CA HIS A 27 -13.55 17.59 -43.45
C HIS A 27 -13.20 16.52 -44.48
N LYS A 28 -14.23 15.83 -45.00
CA LYS A 28 -14.07 14.69 -45.93
C LYS A 28 -13.30 15.04 -47.21
N SER A 29 -13.45 16.26 -47.74
CA SER A 29 -12.73 16.71 -48.93
C SER A 29 -11.23 16.90 -48.70
N ALA A 30 -10.84 17.25 -47.47
CA ALA A 30 -9.45 17.47 -47.07
C ALA A 30 -8.82 16.23 -46.40
N ASN A 31 -9.59 15.17 -46.16
CA ASN A 31 -9.19 14.03 -45.33
C ASN A 31 -8.60 14.48 -43.97
N VAL A 32 -9.29 15.41 -43.31
CA VAL A 32 -8.91 15.90 -41.97
C VAL A 32 -10.06 15.70 -41.00
N ILE A 33 -9.76 15.23 -39.79
CA ILE A 33 -10.68 15.27 -38.66
C ILE A 33 -10.17 16.25 -37.60
N THR A 34 -11.11 16.96 -36.99
CA THR A 34 -10.85 17.85 -35.85
C THR A 34 -11.26 17.11 -34.59
N VAL A 35 -10.32 16.92 -33.67
CA VAL A 35 -10.47 16.11 -32.46
C VAL A 35 -10.26 16.97 -31.23
N GLN A 36 -11.17 16.87 -30.26
CA GLN A 36 -10.98 17.45 -28.94
C GLN A 36 -10.44 16.39 -27.98
N ALA A 37 -9.43 16.76 -27.19
CA ALA A 37 -8.91 15.93 -26.11
C ALA A 37 -8.42 16.77 -24.93
N VAL A 38 -8.32 16.15 -23.75
CA VAL A 38 -7.79 16.80 -22.56
C VAL A 38 -6.32 16.44 -22.37
N VAL A 39 -5.44 17.42 -22.53
CA VAL A 39 -3.99 17.28 -22.30
C VAL A 39 -3.60 18.18 -21.13
N ASN A 40 -2.92 17.62 -20.12
CA ASN A 40 -2.51 18.33 -18.91
C ASN A 40 -3.67 19.10 -18.23
N GLY A 41 -4.87 18.49 -18.21
CA GLY A 41 -6.06 19.07 -17.59
C GLY A 41 -6.75 20.18 -18.39
N LYS A 42 -6.30 20.47 -19.62
CA LYS A 42 -6.90 21.47 -20.50
C LYS A 42 -7.44 20.84 -21.76
N ALA A 43 -8.65 21.24 -22.16
CA ALA A 43 -9.20 20.88 -23.46
C ALA A 43 -8.36 21.52 -24.57
N GLN A 44 -7.97 20.72 -25.54
CA GLN A 44 -7.20 21.12 -26.71
C GLN A 44 -7.83 20.49 -27.95
N THR A 45 -7.65 21.16 -29.09
CA THR A 45 -8.16 20.70 -30.38
C THR A 45 -6.99 20.38 -31.29
N PHE A 46 -7.09 19.24 -31.97
CA PHE A 46 -6.08 18.71 -32.87
C PHE A 46 -6.71 18.49 -34.25
N ALA A 47 -6.00 18.88 -35.30
CA ALA A 47 -6.35 18.51 -36.67
C ALA A 47 -5.48 17.32 -37.07
N LEU A 48 -6.10 16.19 -37.43
CA LEU A 48 -5.40 14.96 -37.80
C LEU A 48 -5.71 14.63 -39.26
N GLN A 49 -4.66 14.43 -40.07
CA GLN A 49 -4.78 13.89 -41.42
C GLN A 49 -4.87 12.35 -41.42
N ASP A 50 -5.18 11.76 -42.56
CA ASP A 50 -5.26 10.31 -42.71
C ASP A 50 -3.91 9.65 -42.40
N GLY A 51 -3.90 8.66 -41.51
CA GLY A 51 -2.69 7.98 -41.04
C GLY A 51 -1.88 8.71 -39.95
N GLU A 52 -2.22 9.95 -39.60
CA GLU A 52 -1.59 10.66 -38.47
C GLU A 52 -2.17 10.20 -37.12
N GLY A 53 -1.34 10.23 -36.07
CA GLY A 53 -1.78 10.02 -34.69
C GLY A 53 -2.31 8.63 -34.34
N GLN A 54 -2.14 7.62 -35.22
CA GLN A 54 -2.57 6.24 -34.98
C GLN A 54 -4.03 6.12 -34.50
N VAL A 55 -4.95 6.84 -35.15
CA VAL A 55 -6.35 6.93 -34.73
C VAL A 55 -7.06 5.57 -34.72
N ARG A 56 -7.74 5.23 -33.62
CA ARG A 56 -8.55 4.01 -33.46
C ARG A 56 -9.87 4.31 -32.80
N ARG A 57 -10.89 3.49 -33.04
CA ARG A 57 -12.18 3.60 -32.33
C ARG A 57 -11.98 3.34 -30.84
N ARG A 58 -12.65 4.12 -30.01
CA ARG A 58 -12.68 3.95 -28.56
C ARG A 58 -14.06 3.50 -28.11
N GLN A 59 -14.12 2.50 -27.24
CA GLN A 59 -15.36 2.12 -26.58
C GLN A 59 -15.83 3.22 -25.62
N ASP A 60 -17.13 3.52 -25.63
CA ASP A 60 -17.74 4.34 -24.58
C ASP A 60 -17.92 3.52 -23.31
N LEU A 61 -17.23 3.92 -22.23
CA LEU A 61 -17.30 3.27 -20.93
C LEU A 61 -18.18 4.06 -19.93
N GLY A 62 -18.82 5.13 -20.37
CA GLY A 62 -19.57 6.05 -19.52
C GLY A 62 -18.70 6.75 -18.47
N THR A 63 -19.34 7.26 -17.42
CA THR A 63 -18.66 8.05 -16.37
C THR A 63 -18.00 7.21 -15.28
N LYS A 64 -18.38 5.94 -15.15
CA LYS A 64 -17.90 5.03 -14.10
C LYS A 64 -17.00 3.91 -14.60
N GLY A 65 -16.76 3.82 -15.91
CA GLY A 65 -16.01 2.70 -16.47
C GLY A 65 -16.71 1.35 -16.29
N VAL A 66 -16.01 0.28 -16.69
CA VAL A 66 -16.43 -1.12 -16.50
C VAL A 66 -15.83 -1.70 -15.22
N GLU A 67 -16.59 -2.55 -14.54
CA GLU A 67 -16.14 -3.20 -13.30
C GLU A 67 -15.08 -4.28 -13.52
N ASP A 68 -15.14 -4.97 -14.66
CA ASP A 68 -14.17 -5.98 -15.08
C ASP A 68 -13.60 -5.63 -16.45
N MET A 69 -12.28 -5.43 -16.51
CA MET A 69 -11.59 -5.01 -17.73
C MET A 69 -11.54 -6.09 -18.81
N VAL A 70 -11.93 -7.34 -18.52
CA VAL A 70 -12.14 -8.36 -19.58
C VAL A 70 -13.34 -8.05 -20.48
N GLN A 71 -14.21 -7.12 -20.08
CA GLN A 71 -15.35 -6.65 -20.87
C GLN A 71 -14.97 -5.58 -21.90
N LEU A 72 -13.73 -5.09 -21.88
CA LEU A 72 -13.23 -4.11 -22.84
C LEU A 72 -13.08 -4.75 -24.22
N THR A 73 -13.67 -4.11 -25.22
CA THR A 73 -13.60 -4.55 -26.62
C THR A 73 -12.33 -4.04 -27.32
N ASP A 74 -11.76 -2.94 -26.83
CA ASP A 74 -10.54 -2.28 -27.32
C ASP A 74 -9.38 -2.43 -26.31
N LEU A 75 -9.05 -3.67 -25.95
CA LEU A 75 -8.08 -3.98 -24.90
C LEU A 75 -6.63 -3.61 -25.28
N HIS A 76 -6.17 -2.46 -24.79
CA HIS A 76 -4.77 -2.02 -24.83
C HIS A 76 -4.44 -1.10 -23.64
N GLU A 77 -3.18 -0.72 -23.47
CA GLU A 77 -2.70 0.05 -22.32
C GLU A 77 -3.50 1.33 -22.05
N ALA A 78 -3.72 2.18 -23.07
CA ALA A 78 -4.49 3.42 -22.90
C ALA A 78 -5.96 3.17 -22.48
N ALA A 79 -6.61 2.10 -22.97
CA ALA A 79 -7.98 1.75 -22.57
C ALA A 79 -8.04 1.27 -21.10
N LEU A 80 -7.07 0.46 -20.67
CA LEU A 80 -6.94 0.02 -19.27
C LEU A 80 -6.75 1.22 -18.34
N LEU A 81 -5.80 2.10 -18.66
CA LEU A 81 -5.52 3.30 -17.86
C LEU A 81 -6.72 4.25 -17.80
N TRP A 82 -7.44 4.40 -18.91
CA TRP A 82 -8.64 5.23 -18.96
C TRP A 82 -9.77 4.67 -18.11
N ASN A 83 -10.01 3.36 -18.15
CA ASN A 83 -11.00 2.72 -17.29
C ASN A 83 -10.67 2.96 -15.81
N LEU A 84 -9.41 2.72 -15.42
CA LEU A 84 -8.95 2.98 -14.05
C LEU A 84 -9.10 4.45 -13.65
N LYS A 85 -8.80 5.40 -14.56
CA LYS A 85 -8.96 6.83 -14.32
C LYS A 85 -10.42 7.23 -14.11
N LEU A 86 -11.34 6.75 -14.96
CA LEU A 86 -12.78 6.99 -14.82
C LEU A 86 -13.29 6.46 -13.48
N ARG A 87 -12.93 5.23 -13.14
CA ARG A 87 -13.30 4.58 -11.88
C ARG A 87 -12.76 5.33 -10.68
N TYR A 88 -11.47 5.68 -10.68
CA TYR A 88 -10.85 6.42 -9.60
C TYR A 88 -11.51 7.79 -9.40
N ASN A 89 -11.79 8.53 -10.48
CA ASN A 89 -12.50 9.81 -10.43
C ASN A 89 -13.94 9.67 -9.90
N ALA A 90 -14.58 8.51 -10.13
CA ALA A 90 -15.87 8.16 -9.57
C ALA A 90 -15.78 7.59 -8.13
N ASN A 91 -14.61 7.68 -7.48
CA ASN A 91 -14.31 7.12 -6.17
C ASN A 91 -14.44 5.59 -6.09
N LEU A 92 -14.20 4.88 -7.20
CA LEU A 92 -14.18 3.41 -7.27
C LEU A 92 -12.72 2.95 -7.42
N ILE A 93 -12.09 2.62 -6.30
CA ILE A 93 -10.64 2.30 -6.26
C ILE A 93 -10.30 0.86 -6.67
N TYR A 94 -11.31 0.00 -6.76
CA TYR A 94 -11.18 -1.41 -7.10
C TYR A 94 -11.78 -1.69 -8.48
N THR A 95 -11.05 -2.49 -9.26
CA THR A 95 -11.44 -2.91 -10.61
C THR A 95 -10.96 -4.34 -10.84
N TYR A 96 -11.82 -5.21 -11.38
CA TYR A 96 -11.40 -6.55 -11.77
C TYR A 96 -10.65 -6.54 -13.10
N ALA A 97 -9.76 -7.50 -13.24
CA ALA A 97 -9.17 -7.94 -14.50
C ALA A 97 -9.24 -9.48 -14.49
N GLY A 98 -10.45 -10.00 -14.76
CA GLY A 98 -10.78 -11.41 -14.55
C GLY A 98 -10.63 -11.78 -13.07
N SER A 99 -9.72 -12.71 -12.77
CA SER A 99 -9.45 -13.16 -11.39
C SER A 99 -8.55 -12.21 -10.59
N ILE A 100 -7.92 -11.22 -11.25
CA ILE A 100 -7.02 -10.26 -10.61
C ILE A 100 -7.82 -9.04 -10.16
N LEU A 101 -7.49 -8.50 -8.98
CA LEU A 101 -8.04 -7.24 -8.50
C LEU A 101 -6.98 -6.13 -8.62
N VAL A 102 -7.30 -5.09 -9.40
CA VAL A 102 -6.50 -3.87 -9.46
C VAL A 102 -7.03 -2.87 -8.43
N ALA A 103 -6.14 -2.39 -7.56
CA ALA A 103 -6.44 -1.41 -6.53
C ALA A 103 -5.59 -0.14 -6.73
N VAL A 104 -6.23 1.02 -6.79
CA VAL A 104 -5.56 2.33 -6.87
C VAL A 104 -5.64 3.02 -5.52
N ASN A 105 -4.50 3.27 -4.87
CA ASN A 105 -4.46 3.84 -3.53
C ASN A 105 -5.13 5.25 -3.50
N PRO A 106 -6.19 5.46 -2.70
CA PRO A 106 -6.88 6.74 -2.63
C PRO A 106 -6.15 7.83 -1.83
N TYR A 107 -5.08 7.49 -1.09
CA TYR A 107 -4.36 8.41 -0.18
C TYR A 107 -5.26 9.12 0.85
N ARG A 108 -6.40 8.52 1.18
CA ARG A 108 -7.34 8.98 2.20
C ARG A 108 -8.06 7.79 2.81
N MET A 109 -8.65 8.00 3.98
CA MET A 109 -9.58 7.05 4.55
C MET A 109 -10.73 6.79 3.58
N PHE A 110 -11.04 5.52 3.38
CA PHE A 110 -12.10 5.08 2.47
C PHE A 110 -13.16 4.35 3.30
N ASP A 111 -13.92 5.15 4.03
CA ASP A 111 -14.83 4.70 5.08
C ASP A 111 -16.04 3.93 4.53
N GLY A 112 -16.68 3.13 5.38
CA GLY A 112 -17.90 2.40 5.06
C GLY A 112 -17.73 1.18 4.15
N CYS A 113 -16.52 0.90 3.66
CA CYS A 113 -16.28 -0.20 2.71
C CYS A 113 -15.79 -1.50 3.36
N TYR A 114 -15.18 -1.41 4.55
CA TYR A 114 -14.45 -2.54 5.16
C TYR A 114 -15.04 -3.05 6.48
N GLY A 115 -16.30 -2.71 6.78
CA GLY A 115 -16.97 -3.16 8.01
C GLY A 115 -17.35 -4.65 7.98
N ILE A 116 -17.81 -5.14 9.14
CA ILE A 116 -18.34 -6.51 9.30
C ILE A 116 -19.47 -6.78 8.30
N GLU A 117 -20.36 -5.80 8.07
CA GLU A 117 -21.45 -5.91 7.10
C GLU A 117 -20.93 -6.17 5.69
N SER A 118 -19.89 -5.44 5.25
CA SER A 118 -19.22 -5.67 3.97
C SER A 118 -18.60 -7.06 3.92
N ALA A 119 -17.92 -7.51 4.98
CA ALA A 119 -17.35 -8.85 5.03
C ALA A 119 -18.41 -9.94 4.87
N GLN A 120 -19.54 -9.82 5.57
CA GLN A 120 -20.65 -10.77 5.44
C GLN A 120 -21.31 -10.70 4.05
N LYS A 121 -21.39 -9.52 3.43
CA LYS A 121 -21.92 -9.36 2.07
C LYS A 121 -21.14 -10.15 1.03
N TYR A 122 -19.80 -10.16 1.11
CA TYR A 122 -18.94 -10.89 0.17
C TYR A 122 -18.76 -12.37 0.52
N ARG A 123 -19.14 -12.80 1.72
CA ARG A 123 -18.98 -14.19 2.17
C ARG A 123 -19.71 -15.17 1.24
N GLY A 124 -18.97 -16.15 0.72
CA GLY A 124 -19.51 -17.22 -0.12
C GLY A 124 -19.96 -16.77 -1.52
N LYS A 125 -19.60 -15.56 -1.95
CA LYS A 125 -19.86 -15.06 -3.30
C LYS A 125 -18.70 -15.37 -4.24
N LEU A 126 -19.01 -15.62 -5.51
CA LEU A 126 -17.99 -15.78 -6.54
C LEU A 126 -17.47 -14.40 -6.97
N ILE A 127 -16.23 -14.36 -7.48
CA ILE A 127 -15.70 -13.15 -8.11
C ILE A 127 -16.61 -12.79 -9.28
N GLY A 128 -17.07 -11.53 -9.32
CA GLY A 128 -17.99 -11.01 -10.34
C GLY A 128 -19.47 -11.01 -9.93
N ASP A 129 -19.88 -11.76 -8.90
CA ASP A 129 -21.28 -11.70 -8.38
C ASP A 129 -21.61 -10.35 -7.74
N LEU A 130 -20.58 -9.69 -7.22
CA LEU A 130 -20.65 -8.40 -6.54
C LEU A 130 -19.58 -7.46 -7.13
N PRO A 131 -19.74 -6.13 -6.95
CA PRO A 131 -18.79 -5.15 -7.42
C PRO A 131 -17.34 -5.43 -6.98
N PRO A 132 -16.33 -4.92 -7.70
CA PRO A 132 -14.92 -5.09 -7.36
C PRO A 132 -14.59 -4.67 -5.93
N HIS A 133 -14.02 -5.59 -5.16
CA HIS A 133 -13.62 -5.32 -3.79
C HIS A 133 -12.57 -6.31 -3.29
N LEU A 134 -11.70 -5.86 -2.39
CA LEU A 134 -10.66 -6.71 -1.78
C LEU A 134 -11.22 -7.94 -1.06
N PHE A 135 -12.38 -7.78 -0.41
CA PHE A 135 -13.05 -8.90 0.25
C PHE A 135 -13.55 -9.97 -0.72
N ALA A 136 -13.74 -9.68 -2.02
CA ALA A 136 -14.07 -10.71 -2.99
C ALA A 136 -12.87 -11.66 -3.20
N SER A 137 -11.65 -11.12 -3.28
CA SER A 137 -10.42 -11.93 -3.36
C SER A 137 -10.21 -12.76 -2.09
N ALA A 138 -10.45 -12.18 -0.92
CA ALA A 138 -10.37 -12.89 0.35
C ALA A 138 -11.46 -13.97 0.49
N ALA A 139 -12.69 -13.70 0.01
CA ALA A 139 -13.80 -14.64 0.00
C ALA A 139 -13.54 -15.84 -0.92
N ALA A 140 -12.98 -15.59 -2.10
CA ALA A 140 -12.61 -16.65 -3.04
C ALA A 140 -11.56 -17.58 -2.43
N ALA A 141 -10.50 -17.02 -1.82
CA ALA A 141 -9.48 -17.82 -1.13
C ALA A 141 -10.07 -18.60 0.06
N TYR A 142 -10.89 -17.95 0.90
CA TYR A 142 -11.49 -18.62 2.05
C TYR A 142 -12.44 -19.76 1.65
N SER A 143 -13.23 -19.57 0.58
CA SER A 143 -14.19 -20.57 0.09
C SER A 143 -13.52 -21.79 -0.54
N ALA A 144 -12.25 -21.67 -0.96
CA ALA A 144 -11.47 -22.76 -1.53
C ALA A 144 -10.79 -23.67 -0.46
N LEU A 145 -10.92 -23.33 0.83
CA LEU A 145 -10.46 -24.20 1.91
C LEU A 145 -11.22 -25.55 1.90
N PRO A 146 -10.56 -26.67 2.25
CA PRO A 146 -9.28 -26.78 2.95
C PRO A 146 -8.01 -26.79 2.08
N SER A 147 -8.13 -26.68 0.75
CA SER A 147 -6.95 -26.61 -0.12
C SER A 147 -6.11 -25.36 0.20
N PRO A 148 -4.78 -25.47 0.40
CA PRO A 148 -3.95 -24.30 0.67
C PRO A 148 -4.09 -23.22 -0.41
N GLN A 149 -4.25 -21.97 0.02
CA GLN A 149 -4.41 -20.80 -0.85
C GLN A 149 -3.32 -19.77 -0.58
N VAL A 150 -3.04 -18.95 -1.60
CA VAL A 150 -2.12 -17.81 -1.49
C VAL A 150 -2.77 -16.56 -2.07
N VAL A 151 -2.72 -15.46 -1.31
CA VAL A 151 -3.10 -14.13 -1.79
C VAL A 151 -1.82 -13.32 -1.93
N VAL A 152 -1.46 -12.98 -3.18
CA VAL A 152 -0.26 -12.20 -3.48
C VAL A 152 -0.66 -10.75 -3.71
N ILE A 153 -0.10 -9.83 -2.91
CA ILE A 153 -0.37 -8.39 -3.01
C ILE A 153 0.91 -7.70 -3.51
N SER A 154 0.91 -7.31 -4.79
CA SER A 154 2.05 -6.68 -5.45
C SER A 154 1.84 -5.19 -5.70
N GLY A 155 2.93 -4.46 -5.90
CA GLY A 155 2.93 -3.04 -6.25
C GLY A 155 4.15 -2.32 -5.71
N GLU A 156 4.39 -1.10 -6.20
CA GLU A 156 5.52 -0.27 -5.76
C GLU A 156 5.39 0.17 -4.29
N SER A 157 6.46 0.74 -3.72
CA SER A 157 6.40 1.33 -2.37
C SER A 157 5.31 2.41 -2.30
N GLY A 158 4.42 2.31 -1.32
CA GLY A 158 3.29 3.24 -1.15
C GLY A 158 2.00 2.82 -1.86
N SER A 159 1.97 1.71 -2.60
CA SER A 159 0.76 1.25 -3.30
C SER A 159 -0.37 0.72 -2.40
N GLY A 160 -0.17 0.65 -1.08
CA GLY A 160 -1.17 0.14 -0.14
C GLY A 160 -1.12 -1.37 0.13
N LYS A 161 0.00 -2.06 -0.14
CA LYS A 161 0.16 -3.50 0.10
C LYS A 161 -0.13 -3.88 1.56
N THR A 162 0.51 -3.20 2.51
CA THR A 162 0.37 -3.47 3.95
C THR A 162 -1.07 -3.28 4.42
N GLU A 163 -1.73 -2.20 4.00
CA GLU A 163 -3.14 -1.94 4.32
C GLU A 163 -4.06 -3.01 3.73
N SER A 164 -3.81 -3.42 2.49
CA SER A 164 -4.57 -4.51 1.86
C SER A 164 -4.41 -5.82 2.63
N THR A 165 -3.21 -6.15 3.12
CA THR A 165 -3.00 -7.33 3.99
C THR A 165 -3.81 -7.23 5.28
N LYS A 166 -3.82 -6.06 5.95
CA LYS A 166 -4.61 -5.83 7.17
C LYS A 166 -6.11 -6.05 6.91
N LEU A 167 -6.62 -5.51 5.81
CA LEU A 167 -8.02 -5.64 5.41
C LEU A 167 -8.40 -7.10 5.08
N VAL A 168 -7.53 -7.85 4.40
CA VAL A 168 -7.74 -9.29 4.19
C VAL A 168 -7.83 -10.04 5.53
N MET A 169 -6.96 -9.71 6.49
CA MET A 169 -7.03 -10.31 7.83
C MET A 169 -8.31 -9.93 8.58
N GLN A 170 -8.76 -8.68 8.48
CA GLN A 170 -10.04 -8.24 9.05
C GLN A 170 -11.23 -8.99 8.43
N TYR A 171 -11.21 -9.24 7.12
CA TYR A 171 -12.22 -10.07 6.47
C TYR A 171 -12.24 -11.48 7.06
N LEU A 172 -11.07 -12.14 7.13
CA LEU A 172 -10.96 -13.50 7.68
C LEU A 172 -11.44 -13.55 9.14
N ALA A 173 -11.11 -12.53 9.94
CA ALA A 173 -11.58 -12.37 11.32
C ALA A 173 -13.11 -12.31 11.41
N ALA A 174 -13.75 -11.58 10.49
CA ALA A 174 -15.18 -11.34 10.51
C ALA A 174 -16.00 -12.55 10.02
N VAL A 175 -15.47 -13.34 9.08
CA VAL A 175 -16.23 -14.45 8.45
C VAL A 175 -15.90 -15.83 8.99
N ALA A 176 -14.70 -16.03 9.55
CA ALA A 176 -14.35 -17.30 10.16
C ALA A 176 -15.30 -17.60 11.33
N PRO A 177 -15.81 -18.84 11.47
CA PRO A 177 -16.67 -19.20 12.58
C PRO A 177 -16.01 -18.82 13.90
N SER A 178 -16.77 -18.12 14.76
CA SER A 178 -16.32 -17.80 16.11
C SER A 178 -15.87 -19.07 16.79
N ALA A 179 -14.59 -19.12 17.02
CA ALA A 179 -14.02 -20.25 17.70
C ALA A 179 -14.42 -20.25 19.18
N PRO A 180 -14.35 -21.41 19.88
CA PRO A 180 -14.58 -21.49 21.31
C PRO A 180 -13.75 -20.44 22.07
N ARG A 181 -14.24 -20.00 23.24
CA ARG A 181 -13.59 -18.98 24.09
C ARG A 181 -12.07 -19.19 24.14
N GLY A 182 -11.30 -18.20 23.66
CA GLY A 182 -9.83 -18.23 23.60
C GLY A 182 -9.22 -18.08 22.20
N GLN A 183 -9.91 -18.43 21.12
CA GLN A 183 -9.37 -18.30 19.76
C GLN A 183 -9.64 -16.92 19.11
N ALA A 184 -10.59 -16.12 19.61
CA ALA A 184 -10.73 -14.71 19.22
C ALA A 184 -9.45 -13.90 19.50
N LEU A 185 -8.68 -14.30 20.53
CA LEU A 185 -7.38 -13.74 20.86
C LEU A 185 -6.35 -13.95 19.76
N VAL A 186 -6.41 -15.05 19.01
CA VAL A 186 -5.43 -15.34 17.94
C VAL A 186 -5.55 -14.32 16.82
N THR A 187 -6.79 -13.97 16.43
CA THR A 187 -6.99 -12.99 15.36
C THR A 187 -6.66 -11.57 15.80
N GLU A 188 -7.01 -11.21 17.04
CA GLU A 188 -6.60 -9.95 17.67
C GLU A 188 -5.07 -9.85 17.73
N GLN A 189 -4.38 -10.90 18.20
CA GLN A 189 -2.92 -10.96 18.25
C GLN A 189 -2.27 -10.82 16.87
N ILE A 190 -2.85 -11.38 15.81
CA ILE A 190 -2.32 -11.23 14.45
C ILE A 190 -2.41 -9.76 14.00
N LEU A 191 -3.53 -9.09 14.27
CA LEU A 191 -3.72 -7.69 13.93
C LEU A 191 -2.80 -6.77 14.78
N GLU A 192 -2.72 -7.04 16.09
CA GLU A 192 -1.90 -6.31 17.06
C GLU A 192 -0.39 -6.57 16.91
N ALA A 193 0.02 -7.64 16.21
CA ALA A 193 1.41 -7.82 15.80
C ALA A 193 1.88 -6.79 14.77
N THR A 194 0.95 -6.13 14.07
CA THR A 194 1.30 -5.23 12.98
C THR A 194 2.03 -3.97 13.45
N PRO A 195 1.56 -3.20 14.44
CA PRO A 195 2.31 -2.08 15.02
C PRO A 195 3.74 -2.45 15.40
N LEU A 196 3.94 -3.63 16.01
CA LEU A 196 5.26 -4.12 16.39
C LEU A 196 6.15 -4.33 15.15
N LEU A 197 5.66 -5.06 14.15
CA LEU A 197 6.39 -5.30 12.92
C LEU A 197 6.66 -4.02 12.12
N GLU A 198 5.77 -3.03 12.19
CA GLU A 198 5.95 -1.73 11.54
C GLU A 198 7.00 -0.88 12.27
N ALA A 199 6.96 -0.78 13.60
CA ALA A 199 7.96 -0.03 14.36
C ALA A 199 9.39 -0.51 14.08
N PHE A 200 9.60 -1.83 14.11
CA PHE A 200 10.93 -2.43 13.95
C PHE A 200 11.42 -2.59 12.51
N GLY A 201 10.53 -2.48 11.52
CA GLY A 201 10.86 -2.84 10.14
C GLY A 201 10.37 -1.85 9.08
N ASN A 202 9.62 -0.81 9.46
CA ASN A 202 9.28 0.28 8.57
C ASN A 202 10.14 1.51 8.84
N ALA A 203 10.36 2.30 7.80
CA ALA A 203 11.08 3.55 7.86
C ALA A 203 10.54 4.55 6.84
N ARG A 204 10.79 5.84 7.09
CA ARG A 204 10.49 6.92 6.14
C ARG A 204 11.48 6.90 4.99
N THR A 205 10.96 6.96 3.77
CA THR A 205 11.70 7.17 2.53
C THR A 205 11.22 8.43 1.82
N VAL A 206 11.87 8.82 0.73
CA VAL A 206 11.48 9.98 -0.10
C VAL A 206 10.05 9.86 -0.64
N ARG A 207 9.56 8.62 -0.86
CA ARG A 207 8.25 8.36 -1.50
C ARG A 207 7.17 7.87 -0.55
N ASN A 208 7.52 7.41 0.64
CA ASN A 208 6.58 6.81 1.59
C ASN A 208 7.10 6.98 3.02
N ASP A 209 6.30 7.61 3.86
CA ASP A 209 6.65 7.88 5.25
C ASP A 209 6.66 6.64 6.15
N ASN A 210 5.96 5.56 5.76
CA ASN A 210 5.88 4.30 6.50
C ASN A 210 6.17 3.11 5.56
N SER A 211 7.37 3.09 4.97
CA SER A 211 7.77 2.07 3.99
C SER A 211 8.30 0.81 4.69
N SER A 212 7.67 -0.35 4.46
CA SER A 212 8.22 -1.63 4.93
C SER A 212 9.55 -1.94 4.24
N ARG A 213 10.61 -2.09 5.04
CA ARG A 213 11.98 -2.40 4.58
C ARG A 213 12.35 -3.86 4.79
N PHE A 214 11.33 -4.72 4.72
CA PHE A 214 11.43 -6.17 4.80
C PHE A 214 10.21 -6.81 4.13
N GLY A 215 10.40 -8.02 3.59
CA GLY A 215 9.32 -8.87 3.11
C GLY A 215 8.61 -9.54 4.27
N LYS A 216 7.28 -9.62 4.20
CA LYS A 216 6.42 -10.28 5.19
C LYS A 216 5.63 -11.38 4.48
N TYR A 217 5.72 -12.60 4.98
CA TYR A 217 4.86 -13.72 4.58
C TYR A 217 4.05 -14.17 5.78
N LEU A 218 2.74 -13.92 5.74
CA LEU A 218 1.80 -14.27 6.79
C LEU A 218 1.07 -15.56 6.39
N GLU A 219 1.32 -16.61 7.14
CA GLU A 219 0.60 -17.88 7.05
C GLU A 219 -0.53 -17.86 8.09
N VAL A 220 -1.75 -18.19 7.68
CA VAL A 220 -2.90 -18.34 8.58
C VAL A 220 -3.37 -19.79 8.51
N TYR A 221 -3.45 -20.45 9.66
CA TYR A 221 -3.79 -21.86 9.76
C TYR A 221 -5.27 -22.03 10.12
N PHE A 222 -5.94 -22.92 9.39
CA PHE A 222 -7.37 -23.17 9.55
C PHE A 222 -7.66 -24.62 9.95
N LYS A 223 -8.67 -24.82 10.78
CA LYS A 223 -9.27 -26.13 11.08
C LYS A 223 -10.79 -26.00 11.02
N GLN A 224 -11.43 -26.77 10.14
CA GLN A 224 -12.88 -26.72 9.93
C GLN A 224 -13.40 -25.30 9.65
N GLY A 225 -12.62 -24.51 8.91
CA GLY A 225 -12.94 -23.11 8.57
C GLY A 225 -12.61 -22.08 9.66
N SER A 226 -12.31 -22.49 10.90
CA SER A 226 -11.89 -21.59 11.98
C SER A 226 -10.38 -21.35 11.97
N ILE A 227 -9.96 -20.14 12.32
CA ILE A 227 -8.54 -19.78 12.47
C ILE A 227 -8.01 -20.40 13.77
N ILE A 228 -6.95 -21.21 13.66
CA ILE A 228 -6.31 -21.87 14.81
C ILE A 228 -4.91 -21.33 15.13
N GLY A 229 -4.34 -20.51 14.26
CA GLY A 229 -3.01 -19.95 14.44
C GLY A 229 -2.55 -19.14 13.24
N ALA A 230 -1.41 -18.48 13.39
CA ALA A 230 -0.72 -17.83 12.29
C ALA A 230 0.79 -17.82 12.53
N LYS A 231 1.54 -17.60 11.46
CA LYS A 231 2.99 -17.46 11.48
C LYS A 231 3.40 -16.36 10.52
N VAL A 232 4.27 -15.47 10.99
CA VAL A 232 4.88 -14.45 10.14
C VAL A 232 6.33 -14.83 9.88
N THR A 233 6.67 -15.03 8.62
CA THR A 233 8.06 -15.21 8.19
C THR A 233 8.56 -13.90 7.58
N GLN A 234 9.66 -13.38 8.09
CA GLN A 234 10.30 -12.17 7.58
C GLN A 234 11.42 -12.50 6.57
N TYR A 235 11.60 -11.62 5.59
CA TYR A 235 12.66 -11.73 4.59
C TYR A 235 13.37 -10.39 4.41
N LEU A 236 14.68 -10.46 4.17
CA LEU A 236 15.47 -9.34 3.63
C LEU A 236 15.28 -8.01 4.39
N LEU A 237 15.34 -8.04 5.72
CA LEU A 237 15.41 -6.81 6.50
C LEU A 237 16.64 -6.00 6.06
N GLU A 238 16.44 -4.73 5.69
CA GLU A 238 17.50 -3.82 5.28
C GLU A 238 18.37 -3.41 6.47
N LYS A 239 19.27 -4.29 6.91
CA LYS A 239 20.13 -4.06 8.08
C LYS A 239 21.08 -2.88 7.89
N SER A 240 21.50 -2.60 6.65
CA SER A 240 22.37 -1.45 6.32
C SER A 240 21.77 -0.11 6.76
N ARG A 241 20.44 0.01 6.76
CA ARG A 241 19.72 1.22 7.20
C ARG A 241 20.04 1.62 8.63
N ILE A 242 20.41 0.67 9.49
CA ILE A 242 20.71 0.94 10.90
C ILE A 242 21.88 1.91 11.00
N VAL A 243 22.92 1.76 10.17
CA VAL A 243 24.15 2.54 10.28
C VAL A 243 24.24 3.69 9.28
N THR A 244 23.45 3.67 8.21
CA THR A 244 23.47 4.69 7.15
C THR A 244 22.10 4.81 6.49
N GLN A 245 21.66 6.04 6.26
CA GLN A 245 20.42 6.33 5.53
C GLN A 245 20.70 7.22 4.32
N ALA A 246 19.91 7.07 3.27
CA ALA A 246 20.00 7.95 2.11
C ALA A 246 19.48 9.37 2.43
N PRO A 247 19.91 10.41 1.68
CA PRO A 247 19.41 11.76 1.86
C PRO A 247 17.88 11.83 1.78
N GLY A 248 17.25 12.51 2.74
CA GLY A 248 15.80 12.64 2.87
C GLY A 248 15.11 11.44 3.56
N GLU A 249 15.83 10.38 3.91
CA GLU A 249 15.28 9.20 4.59
C GLU A 249 15.54 9.22 6.10
N ARG A 250 14.88 8.31 6.83
CA ARG A 250 15.09 8.07 8.27
C ARG A 250 15.48 6.62 8.54
N ASN A 251 15.94 6.35 9.76
CA ASN A 251 16.11 5.01 10.28
C ASN A 251 14.73 4.37 10.62
N TYR A 252 14.72 3.15 11.16
CA TYR A 252 13.51 2.46 11.61
C TYR A 252 12.74 3.26 12.66
N HIS A 253 11.41 3.23 12.59
CA HIS A 253 10.53 4.04 13.44
C HIS A 253 10.76 3.78 14.93
N VAL A 254 11.06 2.55 15.32
CA VAL A 254 11.27 2.15 16.72
C VAL A 254 12.31 3.01 17.45
N PHE A 255 13.36 3.50 16.77
CA PHE A 255 14.36 4.38 17.40
C PHE A 255 13.77 5.74 17.75
N TYR A 256 12.99 6.32 16.83
CA TYR A 256 12.34 7.61 17.05
C TYR A 256 11.17 7.49 18.03
N GLU A 257 10.43 6.38 18.00
CA GLU A 257 9.37 6.06 18.96
C GLU A 257 9.93 5.90 20.38
N LEU A 258 11.05 5.19 20.54
CA LEU A 258 11.75 5.05 21.82
C LEU A 258 12.13 6.42 22.39
N LEU A 259 12.80 7.25 21.57
CA LEU A 259 13.25 8.58 21.98
C LEU A 259 12.10 9.57 22.19
N GLY A 260 11.01 9.45 21.45
CA GLY A 260 9.81 10.29 21.61
C GLY A 260 8.91 9.85 22.76
N GLY A 261 8.88 8.55 23.06
CA GLY A 261 7.90 7.93 23.95
C GLY A 261 8.36 7.70 25.39
N LEU A 262 9.66 7.56 25.64
CA LEU A 262 10.19 7.39 27.00
C LEU A 262 10.10 8.67 27.83
N SER A 263 9.85 8.50 29.13
CA SER A 263 9.93 9.60 30.10
C SER A 263 11.36 10.13 30.21
N ASN A 264 11.53 11.36 30.68
CA ASN A 264 12.89 11.92 30.90
C ASN A 264 13.68 11.10 31.93
N ALA A 265 13.02 10.54 32.94
CA ALA A 265 13.66 9.67 33.92
C ALA A 265 14.15 8.36 33.28
N ASP A 266 13.34 7.74 32.41
CA ASP A 266 13.73 6.53 31.68
C ASP A 266 14.84 6.81 30.67
N LYS A 267 14.79 7.94 29.96
CA LYS A 267 15.88 8.36 29.07
C LYS A 267 17.19 8.47 29.85
N GLN A 268 17.19 9.13 31.01
CA GLN A 268 18.37 9.23 31.87
C GLN A 268 18.84 7.84 32.34
N LYS A 269 17.93 6.95 32.73
CA LYS A 269 18.25 5.56 33.13
C LYS A 269 19.05 4.82 32.07
N TYR A 270 18.75 5.03 30.79
CA TYR A 270 19.44 4.36 29.66
C TYR A 270 20.50 5.24 28.97
N GLY A 271 20.78 6.43 29.51
CA GLY A 271 21.70 7.41 28.92
C GLY A 271 21.24 7.95 27.56
N LEU A 272 19.94 7.90 27.27
CA LEU A 272 19.37 8.32 25.99
C LEU A 272 19.31 9.85 25.88
N VAL A 273 19.65 10.36 24.69
CA VAL A 273 19.59 11.78 24.33
C VAL A 273 18.75 12.00 23.06
N ASP A 274 18.63 13.23 22.59
CA ASP A 274 17.85 13.57 21.39
C ASP A 274 18.39 12.87 20.12
N ALA A 275 17.50 12.59 19.16
CA ALA A 275 17.81 11.79 17.98
C ALA A 275 18.97 12.36 17.15
N GLU A 276 19.08 13.67 17.06
CA GLU A 276 20.12 14.40 16.32
C GLU A 276 21.54 14.11 16.82
N LYS A 277 21.67 13.70 18.09
CA LYS A 277 22.95 13.42 18.76
C LYS A 277 23.45 12.00 18.49
N TYR A 278 22.65 11.15 17.83
CA TYR A 278 23.06 9.81 17.44
C TYR A 278 23.47 9.78 15.97
N PHE A 279 24.72 9.37 15.71
CA PHE A 279 25.24 9.22 14.36
C PHE A 279 24.33 8.32 13.50
N TYR A 280 23.84 7.21 14.06
CA TYR A 280 22.93 6.29 13.36
C TYR A 280 21.54 6.85 13.06
N LEU A 281 21.17 8.02 13.57
CA LEU A 281 19.85 8.63 13.30
C LEU A 281 19.91 9.91 12.47
N ASN A 282 21.11 10.45 12.22
CA ASN A 282 21.28 11.77 11.59
C ASN A 282 21.95 11.73 10.19
N GLN A 283 22.19 10.55 9.61
CA GLN A 283 22.86 10.44 8.29
C GLN A 283 21.98 10.89 7.12
N GLY A 284 20.66 10.75 7.23
CA GLY A 284 19.71 11.08 6.17
C GLY A 284 19.44 12.58 5.98
N GLY A 285 19.94 13.45 6.86
CA GLY A 285 19.75 14.90 6.78
C GLY A 285 18.28 15.39 6.84
N SER A 286 17.33 14.49 7.14
CA SER A 286 15.92 14.83 7.31
C SER A 286 15.65 15.36 8.72
N ASP A 287 14.60 16.18 8.87
CA ASP A 287 14.18 16.74 10.15
C ASP A 287 14.03 15.61 11.18
N CYS A 288 14.92 15.59 12.17
CA CYS A 288 14.94 14.62 13.26
C CYS A 288 13.91 14.97 14.35
N SER A 289 13.16 16.07 14.16
CA SER A 289 12.21 16.58 15.13
C SER A 289 11.15 15.53 15.53
N PRO A 290 11.03 15.21 16.83
CA PRO A 290 10.04 14.27 17.34
C PRO A 290 8.58 14.69 17.08
N GLY A 291 8.32 15.98 16.78
CA GLY A 291 6.99 16.51 16.47
C GLY A 291 6.51 16.30 15.03
N HIS A 292 7.40 15.99 14.09
CA HIS A 292 7.08 15.61 12.69
C HIS A 292 7.25 14.11 12.46
N SER A 293 7.00 13.33 13.52
CA SER A 293 6.78 11.90 13.42
C SER A 293 5.51 11.69 12.60
N GLY A 294 5.64 11.57 11.27
CA GLY A 294 4.51 11.33 10.39
C GLY A 294 3.70 10.14 10.90
N SER A 295 2.47 10.40 11.34
CA SER A 295 1.31 9.49 11.45
C SER A 295 1.48 8.09 12.08
N GLY A 296 2.64 7.69 12.61
CA GLY A 296 2.92 6.30 12.99
C GLY A 296 3.77 6.10 14.25
N ALA A 297 4.26 7.17 14.89
CA ALA A 297 5.02 7.05 16.13
C ALA A 297 4.09 7.03 17.35
N ASP A 298 3.72 5.84 17.82
CA ASP A 298 3.07 5.69 19.12
C ASP A 298 3.78 4.60 19.94
N TRP A 299 4.78 5.02 20.73
CA TRP A 299 5.45 4.14 21.70
C TRP A 299 4.46 3.45 22.64
N LYS A 300 3.33 4.08 22.97
CA LYS A 300 2.29 3.45 23.79
C LYS A 300 1.57 2.38 23.00
N ALA A 301 1.27 2.58 21.71
CA ALA A 301 0.74 1.52 20.85
C ALA A 301 1.72 0.34 20.73
N LEU A 302 3.00 0.62 20.51
CA LEU A 302 4.04 -0.43 20.48
C LEU A 302 4.08 -1.22 21.80
N THR A 303 4.02 -0.52 22.93
CA THR A 303 4.00 -1.14 24.27
C THR A 303 2.73 -1.97 24.50
N ARG A 304 1.56 -1.46 24.11
CA ARG A 304 0.28 -2.21 24.16
C ARG A 304 0.34 -3.46 23.27
N ALA A 305 0.85 -3.34 22.05
CA ALA A 305 1.02 -4.47 21.14
C ALA A 305 1.94 -5.54 21.76
N MET A 306 3.07 -5.15 22.35
CA MET A 306 3.96 -6.06 23.08
C MET A 306 3.23 -6.79 24.22
N GLN A 307 2.39 -6.09 24.99
CA GLN A 307 1.60 -6.69 26.07
C GLN A 307 0.57 -7.71 25.54
N VAL A 308 -0.16 -7.39 24.48
CA VAL A 308 -1.14 -8.31 23.85
C VAL A 308 -0.48 -9.58 23.32
N LEU A 309 0.75 -9.46 22.83
CA LEU A 309 1.56 -10.59 22.35
C LEU A 309 2.25 -11.37 23.46
N GLY A 310 2.09 -10.97 24.73
CA GLY A 310 2.65 -11.66 25.88
C GLY A 310 4.12 -11.36 26.14
N VAL A 311 4.67 -10.26 25.60
CA VAL A 311 6.02 -9.79 25.93
C VAL A 311 6.01 -9.19 27.33
N SER A 312 6.71 -9.85 28.25
CA SER A 312 6.79 -9.44 29.66
C SER A 312 7.49 -8.08 29.84
N GLU A 313 7.26 -7.41 30.96
CA GLU A 313 7.93 -6.13 31.27
C GLU A 313 9.46 -6.27 31.28
N SER A 314 9.99 -7.40 31.76
CA SER A 314 11.44 -7.68 31.73
C SER A 314 11.98 -7.83 30.31
N GLU A 315 11.21 -8.43 29.40
CA GLU A 315 11.59 -8.54 28.00
C GLU A 315 11.52 -7.19 27.30
N GLN A 316 10.49 -6.39 27.59
CA GLN A 316 10.37 -5.01 27.10
C GLN A 316 11.56 -4.15 27.57
N GLU A 317 11.97 -4.28 28.83
CA GLU A 317 13.17 -3.62 29.34
C GLU A 317 14.43 -4.09 28.59
N GLY A 318 14.53 -5.39 28.30
CA GLY A 318 15.60 -5.95 27.48
C GLY A 318 15.64 -5.34 26.07
N ILE A 319 14.49 -5.21 25.42
CA ILE A 319 14.34 -4.58 24.10
C ILE A 319 14.82 -3.13 24.14
N VAL A 320 14.41 -2.36 25.15
CA VAL A 320 14.85 -0.97 25.36
C VAL A 320 16.37 -0.89 25.50
N LYS A 321 16.96 -1.76 26.33
CA LYS A 321 18.43 -1.83 26.52
C LYS A 321 19.16 -2.13 25.21
N VAL A 322 18.66 -3.05 24.40
CA VAL A 322 19.24 -3.38 23.09
C VAL A 322 19.16 -2.19 22.14
N LEU A 323 18.00 -1.54 22.03
CA LEU A 323 17.83 -0.37 21.17
C LEU A 323 18.76 0.79 21.59
N ALA A 324 18.84 1.07 22.89
CA ALA A 324 19.75 2.07 23.43
C ALA A 324 21.23 1.72 23.13
N SER A 325 21.62 0.45 23.28
CA SER A 325 22.98 0.00 22.95
C SER A 325 23.32 0.21 21.48
N VAL A 326 22.38 -0.05 20.57
CA VAL A 326 22.57 0.19 19.13
C VAL A 326 22.80 1.68 18.85
N LEU A 327 22.03 2.56 19.48
CA LEU A 327 22.21 4.01 19.32
C LEU A 327 23.58 4.47 19.86
N HIS A 328 23.97 3.99 21.04
CA HIS A 328 25.27 4.31 21.65
C HIS A 328 26.45 3.82 20.82
N LEU A 329 26.35 2.62 20.22
CA LEU A 329 27.36 2.08 19.31
C LEU A 329 27.63 3.01 18.13
N GLY A 330 26.61 3.70 17.62
CA GLY A 330 26.76 4.67 16.54
C GLY A 330 27.66 5.84 16.89
N ASN A 331 27.78 6.18 18.17
CA ASN A 331 28.60 7.30 18.65
C ASN A 331 30.02 6.89 19.06
N VAL A 332 30.40 5.63 18.90
CA VAL A 332 31.78 5.18 19.14
C VAL A 332 32.68 5.71 18.03
N TYR A 333 33.57 6.63 18.37
CA TYR A 333 34.54 7.20 17.46
C TYR A 333 35.93 6.59 17.68
N PHE A 334 36.53 6.08 16.60
CA PHE A 334 37.91 5.60 16.62
C PHE A 334 38.82 6.65 15.98
N HIS A 335 39.79 7.14 16.74
CA HIS A 335 40.83 7.99 16.18
C HIS A 335 42.07 7.15 15.82
N ARG A 336 42.67 7.44 14.68
CA ARG A 336 43.92 6.77 14.27
C ARG A 336 45.04 7.18 15.22
N ARG A 337 45.62 6.22 15.94
CA ARG A 337 46.85 6.43 16.69
C ARG A 337 48.04 6.22 15.75
N GLN A 338 48.84 7.25 15.51
CA GLN A 338 50.14 7.06 14.85
C GLN A 338 51.04 6.27 15.81
N LEU A 339 51.45 5.07 15.41
CA LEU A 339 52.48 4.32 16.11
C LEU A 339 53.82 5.02 15.81
N ARG A 340 54.54 5.39 16.88
CA ARG A 340 55.87 6.01 16.80
C ARG A 340 56.92 4.97 16.46
#